data_AF-I1S3I8-F1
#
_entry.id   AF-I1S3I8-F1
#
_cell.length_a   1.000
_cell.length_b   1.000
_cell.length_c   1.000
_cell.angle_alpha   90.00
_cell.angle_beta   90.00
_cell.angle_gamma   90.00
#
_symmetry.space_group_name_H-M   'P 1'
#
loop_
_entity.id
_entity.type
_entity.pdbx_description
1 polymer ?
#
loop_
_entity_poly.entity_id
_entity_poly.type
_entity_poly.pdbx_seq_one_letter_code
_entity_poly.pdbx_strand_id
1 'polypeptide(L)'
;MRYSIATSLVVLATISNVSAWHLTAYSNVENCDPNDETEYQILEGNQGNCYTFGWSMPGVSCGHFVNGGTSNKGCKGLFTAIAMYAHENTNCLFYAQDDCRGNPTVRESNTCINNRELLEVSGTERFRSFKCANTE
;
A
#
# COMPACT_ATOMS: atom_id res chain seq x y z
N MET A 1 -20.99 51.16 11.04
CA MET A 1 -20.62 49.73 10.88
C MET A 1 -20.21 49.51 9.44
N ARG A 2 -18.94 49.22 9.16
CA ARG A 2 -18.43 48.90 7.82
C ARG A 2 -18.10 47.41 7.80
N TYR A 3 -18.82 46.64 6.99
CA TYR A 3 -18.57 45.21 6.81
C TYR A 3 -17.59 45.05 5.64
N SER A 4 -16.33 44.74 5.94
CA SER A 4 -15.37 44.30 4.93
C SER A 4 -15.64 42.84 4.59
N ILE A 5 -16.04 42.59 3.35
CA ILE A 5 -16.23 41.25 2.79
C ILE A 5 -14.86 40.75 2.34
N ALA A 6 -14.29 39.81 3.08
CA ALA A 6 -13.06 39.11 2.69
C ALA A 6 -13.40 38.08 1.61
N THR A 7 -12.91 38.29 0.39
CA THR A 7 -12.97 37.31 -0.70
C THR A 7 -11.96 36.20 -0.44
N SER A 8 -12.46 35.01 -0.09
CA SER A 8 -11.67 33.78 0.01
C SER A 8 -11.23 33.33 -1.39
N LEU A 9 -9.93 33.34 -1.64
CA LEU A 9 -9.33 32.68 -2.80
C LEU A 9 -9.27 31.17 -2.52
N VAL A 10 -10.07 30.39 -3.25
CA VAL A 10 -9.94 28.93 -3.28
C VAL A 10 -8.86 28.58 -4.30
N VAL A 11 -7.72 28.11 -3.83
CA VAL A 11 -6.68 27.55 -4.70
C VAL A 11 -7.06 26.11 -5.02
N LEU A 12 -7.55 25.87 -6.23
CA LEU A 12 -7.68 24.53 -6.79
C LEU A 12 -6.27 24.00 -7.04
N ALA A 13 -5.79 23.12 -6.15
CA ALA A 13 -4.59 22.35 -6.42
C ALA A 13 -4.86 21.45 -7.63
N THR A 14 -4.20 21.74 -8.75
CA THR A 14 -4.12 20.85 -9.89
C THR A 14 -3.43 19.57 -9.43
N ILE A 15 -4.17 18.45 -9.40
CA ILE A 15 -3.60 17.12 -9.15
C ILE A 15 -2.68 16.83 -10.33
N SER A 16 -1.37 17.05 -10.13
CA SER A 16 -0.36 16.59 -11.06
C SER A 16 -0.46 15.06 -11.13
N ASN A 17 -0.41 14.50 -12.33
CA ASN A 17 -0.22 13.06 -12.57
C ASN A 17 1.19 12.68 -12.11
N VAL A 18 1.43 12.76 -10.80
CA VAL A 18 2.64 12.23 -10.17
C VAL A 18 2.55 10.72 -10.34
N SER A 19 3.58 10.14 -10.95
CA SER A 19 3.67 8.71 -11.20
C SER A 19 3.39 7.93 -9.91
N ALA A 20 2.33 7.11 -9.92
CA ALA A 20 1.84 6.39 -8.76
C ALA A 20 2.63 5.10 -8.58
N TRP A 21 3.02 4.73 -7.35
CA TRP A 21 3.39 3.35 -7.06
C TRP A 21 2.13 2.49 -6.97
N HIS A 22 2.23 1.22 -7.37
CA HIS A 22 1.13 0.25 -7.41
C HIS A 22 1.56 -1.08 -6.76
N LEU A 23 0.77 -1.56 -5.82
CA LEU A 23 1.11 -2.68 -4.94
C LEU A 23 -0.10 -3.59 -4.76
N THR A 24 0.11 -4.91 -4.77
CA THR A 24 -0.91 -5.89 -4.37
C THR A 24 -0.46 -6.64 -3.13
N ALA A 25 -1.28 -6.62 -2.10
CA ALA A 25 -1.10 -7.34 -0.85
C ALA A 25 -2.03 -8.57 -0.82
N TYR A 26 -1.50 -9.76 -0.59
CA TYR A 26 -2.27 -11.01 -0.56
C TYR A 26 -2.42 -11.51 0.88
N SER A 27 -3.59 -12.03 1.27
CA SER A 27 -3.82 -12.55 2.62
C SER A 27 -3.71 -14.06 2.76
N ASN A 28 -3.85 -14.80 1.65
CA ASN A 28 -3.90 -16.27 1.65
C ASN A 28 -3.05 -16.94 0.56
N VAL A 29 -2.19 -16.19 -0.14
CA VAL A 29 -1.29 -16.68 -1.19
C VAL A 29 0.11 -16.15 -0.96
N GLU A 30 1.12 -17.03 -0.90
CA GLU A 30 2.51 -16.66 -0.60
C GLU A 30 3.34 -16.34 -1.84
N ASN A 31 3.00 -16.90 -3.00
CA ASN A 31 3.77 -16.77 -4.25
C ASN A 31 3.23 -15.69 -5.19
N CYS A 32 2.29 -14.86 -4.73
CA CYS A 32 1.61 -13.84 -5.54
C CYS A 32 0.94 -14.39 -6.81
N ASP A 33 0.50 -15.65 -6.78
CA ASP A 33 -0.18 -16.34 -7.87
C ASP A 33 -1.65 -16.57 -7.48
N PRO A 34 -2.54 -15.59 -7.74
CA PRO A 34 -3.92 -15.65 -7.27
C PRO A 34 -4.74 -16.71 -8.02
N ASN A 35 -5.68 -17.31 -7.29
CA ASN A 35 -6.72 -18.20 -7.78
C ASN A 35 -8.12 -17.67 -7.41
N ASP A 36 -9.17 -18.42 -7.76
CA ASP A 36 -10.57 -18.03 -7.54
C ASP A 36 -10.97 -17.89 -6.05
N GLU A 37 -10.14 -18.35 -5.12
CA GLU A 37 -10.36 -18.23 -3.66
C GLU A 37 -9.49 -17.14 -3.02
N THR A 38 -8.69 -16.44 -3.82
CA THR A 38 -7.71 -15.48 -3.30
C THR A 38 -8.39 -14.21 -2.79
N GLU A 39 -7.91 -13.74 -1.64
CA GLU A 39 -8.24 -12.45 -1.06
C GLU A 39 -6.99 -11.55 -1.12
N TYR A 40 -7.15 -10.36 -1.70
CA TYR A 40 -6.05 -9.42 -1.89
C TYR A 40 -6.51 -7.97 -1.78
N GLN A 41 -5.56 -7.06 -1.58
CA GLN A 41 -5.79 -5.63 -1.55
C GLN A 41 -4.82 -4.93 -2.49
N ILE A 42 -5.36 -4.13 -3.41
CA ILE A 42 -4.60 -3.23 -4.25
C ILE A 42 -4.44 -1.90 -3.50
N LEU A 43 -3.22 -1.39 -3.49
CA LEU A 43 -2.83 -0.13 -2.89
C LEU A 43 -2.07 0.70 -3.93
N GLU A 44 -2.48 1.95 -4.09
CA GLU A 44 -1.86 2.89 -5.03
C GLU A 44 -1.65 4.23 -4.35
N GLY A 45 -0.50 4.85 -4.57
CA GLY A 45 -0.24 6.18 -4.02
C GLY A 45 0.91 6.88 -4.71
N ASN A 46 1.04 8.17 -4.43
CA ASN A 46 2.01 9.04 -5.12
C ASN A 46 3.11 9.54 -4.19
N GLN A 47 3.09 9.12 -2.92
CA GLN A 47 4.02 9.59 -1.88
C GLN A 47 4.82 8.42 -1.32
N GLY A 48 6.13 8.64 -1.09
CA GLY A 48 7.03 7.68 -0.46
C GLY A 48 6.93 7.59 1.07
N ASN A 49 5.74 7.87 1.63
CA ASN A 49 5.54 7.86 3.08
C ASN A 49 5.58 6.44 3.64
N CYS A 50 5.69 6.34 4.97
CA CYS A 50 5.43 5.09 5.68
C CYS A 50 3.93 4.83 5.81
N TYR A 51 3.49 3.62 5.45
CA TYR A 51 2.11 3.17 5.60
C TYR A 51 2.06 1.91 6.45
N THR A 52 1.13 1.87 7.41
CA THR A 52 0.94 0.75 8.35
C THR A 52 -0.44 0.15 8.17
N PHE A 53 -0.52 -1.18 7.99
CA PHE A 53 -1.79 -1.89 7.92
C PHE A 53 -2.57 -1.71 9.23
N GLY A 54 -3.87 -1.43 9.13
CA GLY A 54 -4.74 -1.14 10.26
C GLY A 54 -4.86 0.35 10.60
N TRP A 55 -4.04 1.22 10.01
CA TRP A 55 -4.09 2.67 10.23
C TRP A 55 -4.66 3.38 9.00
N SER A 56 -5.02 4.66 9.18
CA SER A 56 -5.39 5.51 8.04
C SER A 56 -4.18 5.75 7.14
N MET A 57 -4.36 5.57 5.83
CA MET A 57 -3.34 5.80 4.81
C MET A 57 -3.78 6.97 3.90
N PRO A 58 -3.63 8.23 4.34
CA PRO A 58 -4.08 9.37 3.56
C PRO A 58 -3.31 9.47 2.24
N GLY A 59 -4.04 9.74 1.15
CA GLY A 59 -3.47 9.82 -0.20
C GLY A 59 -3.14 8.48 -0.84
N VAL A 60 -3.59 7.36 -0.25
CA VAL A 60 -3.49 6.02 -0.83
C VAL A 60 -4.88 5.56 -1.24
N SER A 61 -5.03 5.21 -2.53
CA SER A 61 -6.18 4.48 -3.03
C SER A 61 -6.08 3.02 -2.58
N CYS A 62 -7.22 2.43 -2.22
CA CYS A 62 -7.27 1.10 -1.64
C CYS A 62 -8.51 0.34 -2.11
N GLY A 63 -8.29 -0.85 -2.67
CA GLY A 63 -9.36 -1.75 -3.11
C GLY A 63 -9.10 -3.17 -2.62
N HIS A 64 -10.03 -3.72 -1.86
CA HIS A 64 -10.03 -5.05 -1.27
C HIS A 64 -10.91 -5.96 -2.12
N PHE A 65 -10.33 -7.05 -2.57
CA PHE A 65 -10.92 -8.00 -3.48
C PHE A 65 -10.96 -9.39 -2.86
N VAL A 66 -12.08 -10.06 -3.05
CA VAL A 66 -12.31 -11.45 -2.61
C VAL A 66 -12.73 -12.30 -3.80
N ASN A 67 -12.67 -13.63 -3.63
CA ASN A 67 -13.03 -14.61 -4.66
C ASN A 67 -12.25 -14.37 -5.97
N GLY A 68 -10.92 -14.28 -5.87
CA GLY A 68 -10.04 -14.11 -7.03
C GLY A 68 -10.24 -12.79 -7.80
N GLY A 69 -10.83 -11.77 -7.17
CA GLY A 69 -11.08 -10.48 -7.82
C GLY A 69 -12.53 -10.24 -8.23
N THR A 70 -13.40 -11.24 -8.12
CA THR A 70 -14.81 -11.15 -8.58
C THR A 70 -15.64 -10.13 -7.79
N SER A 71 -15.23 -9.80 -6.56
CA SER A 71 -15.95 -8.85 -5.69
C SER A 71 -15.02 -7.83 -5.05
N ASN A 72 -15.25 -6.55 -5.32
CA ASN A 72 -14.62 -5.43 -4.62
C ASN A 72 -15.45 -5.03 -3.38
N LYS A 73 -14.81 -4.94 -2.22
CA LYS A 73 -15.41 -4.62 -0.91
C LYS A 73 -14.99 -3.25 -0.36
N GLY A 74 -14.41 -2.37 -1.18
CA GLY A 74 -13.84 -1.09 -0.72
C GLY A 74 -12.47 -1.32 -0.09
N CYS A 75 -12.07 -0.56 0.94
CA CYS A 75 -10.78 -0.78 1.61
C CYS A 75 -10.95 -1.59 2.91
N LYS A 76 -10.09 -2.58 3.15
CA LYS A 76 -10.03 -3.32 4.41
C LYS A 76 -8.87 -2.80 5.25
N GLY A 77 -9.17 -1.95 6.24
CA GLY A 77 -8.13 -1.34 7.09
C GLY A 77 -7.25 -2.37 7.78
N LEU A 78 -7.86 -3.38 8.44
CA LEU A 78 -7.16 -4.47 9.12
C LEU A 78 -6.80 -5.63 8.18
N PHE A 79 -6.35 -5.33 6.96
CA PHE A 79 -5.90 -6.36 6.02
C PHE A 79 -4.64 -7.06 6.53
N THR A 80 -4.65 -8.40 6.56
CA THR A 80 -3.51 -9.22 6.97
C THR A 80 -2.76 -9.65 5.72
N ALA A 81 -1.71 -8.89 5.36
CA ALA A 81 -0.90 -9.20 4.19
C ALA A 81 0.20 -10.21 4.53
N ILE A 82 0.25 -11.34 3.81
CA ILE A 82 1.30 -12.38 3.96
C ILE A 82 2.23 -12.47 2.75
N ALA A 83 1.84 -11.87 1.62
CA ALA A 83 2.69 -11.62 0.47
C ALA A 83 2.38 -10.26 -0.16
N MET A 84 3.36 -9.70 -0.85
CA MET A 84 3.28 -8.41 -1.51
C MET A 84 3.87 -8.53 -2.91
N TYR A 85 3.19 -7.97 -3.90
CA TYR A 85 3.68 -7.84 -5.26
C TYR A 85 3.83 -6.36 -5.61
N ALA A 86 5.06 -5.92 -5.80
CA ALA A 86 5.37 -4.59 -6.31
C ALA A 86 5.27 -4.64 -7.83
N HIS A 87 4.40 -3.81 -8.41
CA HIS A 87 4.18 -3.81 -9.86
C HIS A 87 5.26 -3.00 -10.60
N GLU A 88 5.06 -2.80 -11.90
CA GLU A 88 5.93 -1.94 -12.70
C GLU A 88 6.13 -0.57 -12.06
N ASN A 89 7.33 -0.02 -12.26
CA ASN A 89 7.73 1.29 -11.77
C ASN A 89 7.58 1.50 -10.26
N THR A 90 7.52 0.42 -9.47
CA THR A 90 7.28 0.47 -8.03
C THR A 90 8.40 -0.23 -7.29
N ASN A 91 9.21 0.52 -6.54
CA ASN A 91 10.17 -0.03 -5.60
C ASN A 91 9.64 0.10 -4.17
N CYS A 92 9.77 -0.96 -3.38
CA CYS A 92 9.22 -1.01 -2.04
C CYS A 92 10.21 -1.50 -0.97
N LEU A 93 10.05 -0.96 0.23
CA LEU A 93 10.64 -1.43 1.47
C LEU A 93 9.53 -2.01 2.34
N PHE A 94 9.71 -3.27 2.76
CA PHE A 94 8.73 -4.01 3.54
C PHE A 94 9.25 -4.29 4.95
N TYR A 95 8.39 -4.06 5.95
CA TYR A 95 8.77 -4.13 7.35
C TYR A 95 7.93 -5.14 8.14
N ALA A 96 8.61 -5.83 9.04
CA ALA A 96 8.04 -6.72 10.04
C ALA A 96 7.40 -5.97 11.23
N GLN A 97 7.64 -4.67 11.36
CA GLN A 97 7.10 -3.83 12.43
C GLN A 97 6.19 -2.73 11.88
N ASP A 98 5.35 -2.16 12.74
CA ASP A 98 4.56 -0.98 12.40
C ASP A 98 5.48 0.25 12.21
N ASP A 99 4.97 1.29 11.55
CA ASP A 99 5.64 2.59 11.45
C ASP A 99 7.05 2.53 10.79
N CYS A 100 7.25 1.54 9.92
CA CYS A 100 8.49 1.32 9.15
C CYS A 100 9.74 1.24 10.02
N ARG A 101 9.58 0.63 11.20
CA ARG A 101 10.67 0.38 12.15
C ARG A 101 11.41 -0.92 11.81
N GLY A 102 12.66 -0.98 12.22
CA GLY A 102 13.52 -2.14 11.99
C GLY A 102 14.13 -2.18 10.59
N ASN A 103 14.71 -3.34 10.25
CA ASN A 103 15.35 -3.59 8.97
C ASN A 103 14.32 -3.95 7.90
N PRO A 104 14.21 -3.17 6.81
CA PRO A 104 13.32 -3.52 5.71
C PRO A 104 13.91 -4.61 4.83
N THR A 105 13.04 -5.42 4.25
CA THR A 105 13.37 -6.16 3.02
C THR A 105 13.06 -5.28 1.82
N VAL A 106 14.05 -5.07 0.95
CA VAL A 106 13.91 -4.25 -0.27
C VAL A 106 13.48 -5.12 -1.45
N ARG A 107 12.54 -4.65 -2.25
CA ARG A 107 12.11 -5.28 -3.49
C ARG A 107 11.96 -4.26 -4.60
N GLU A 108 12.44 -4.65 -5.78
CA GLU A 108 12.29 -3.90 -7.01
C GLU A 108 10.91 -4.17 -7.64
N SER A 109 10.59 -3.41 -8.68
CA SER A 109 9.39 -3.59 -9.50
C SER A 109 9.25 -5.02 -10.03
N ASN A 110 8.01 -5.42 -10.31
CA ASN A 110 7.63 -6.73 -10.84
C ASN A 110 8.15 -7.92 -10.02
N THR A 111 8.19 -7.76 -8.70
CA THR A 111 8.72 -8.78 -7.79
C THR A 111 7.71 -9.14 -6.70
N CYS A 112 7.55 -10.43 -6.46
CA CYS A 112 6.82 -10.96 -5.32
C CYS A 112 7.74 -11.13 -4.10
N ILE A 113 7.19 -10.92 -2.92
CA ILE A 113 7.82 -11.25 -1.64
C ILE A 113 6.78 -11.81 -0.68
N ASN A 114 7.13 -12.83 0.10
CA ASN A 114 6.32 -13.30 1.22
C ASN A 114 6.93 -12.97 2.59
N ASN A 115 6.10 -13.11 3.63
CA ASN A 115 6.45 -12.84 5.01
C ASN A 115 7.68 -13.61 5.52
N ARG A 116 8.02 -14.78 4.96
CA ARG A 116 9.19 -15.57 5.37
C ARG A 116 10.52 -14.94 4.94
N GLU A 117 10.47 -14.00 4.00
CA GLU A 117 11.64 -13.27 3.49
C GLU A 117 11.88 -11.94 4.23
N LEU A 118 11.07 -11.62 5.26
CA LEU A 118 11.28 -10.46 6.11
C LEU A 118 12.54 -10.65 6.97
N LEU A 119 13.41 -9.64 7.00
CA LEU A 119 14.71 -9.71 7.70
C LEU A 119 14.60 -9.76 9.23
N GLU A 120 13.47 -9.30 9.79
CA GLU A 120 13.19 -9.41 11.22
C GLU A 120 12.16 -10.52 11.45
N VAL A 121 12.68 -11.70 11.78
CA VAL A 121 11.95 -12.98 11.88
C VAL A 121 11.35 -13.25 13.25
N SER A 122 11.48 -12.35 14.23
CA SER A 122 10.85 -12.54 15.54
C SER A 122 9.33 -12.26 15.45
N GLY A 123 8.58 -13.16 14.80
CA GLY A 123 7.14 -13.28 14.95
C GLY A 123 6.26 -12.56 13.94
N THR A 124 6.57 -12.57 12.64
CA THR A 124 5.65 -12.01 11.64
C THR A 124 4.94 -13.08 10.82
N GLU A 125 3.68 -13.31 11.18
CA GLU A 125 2.70 -13.98 10.31
C GLU A 125 2.30 -13.09 9.13
N ARG A 126 2.74 -11.81 9.10
CA ARG A 126 2.29 -10.81 8.13
C ARG A 126 3.21 -9.59 8.04
N PHE A 127 3.12 -8.88 6.91
CA PHE A 127 3.66 -7.53 6.75
C PHE A 127 2.90 -6.56 7.66
N ARG A 128 3.64 -5.63 8.27
CA ARG A 128 3.09 -4.63 9.21
C ARG A 128 3.05 -3.24 8.60
N SER A 129 4.14 -2.84 7.94
CA SER A 129 4.22 -1.56 7.26
C SER A 129 5.11 -1.63 6.02
N PHE A 130 4.97 -0.62 5.17
CA PHE A 130 5.72 -0.52 3.92
C PHE A 130 5.97 0.94 3.51
N LYS A 131 6.96 1.13 2.65
CA LYS A 131 7.19 2.36 1.87
C LYS A 131 7.33 1.95 0.43
N CYS A 132 6.65 2.63 -0.47
CA CYS A 132 6.82 2.44 -1.90
C CYS A 132 7.06 3.77 -2.58
N ALA A 133 7.87 3.77 -3.62
CA ALA A 133 8.14 4.94 -4.43
C ALA A 133 8.04 4.54 -5.90
N ASN A 134 7.58 5.48 -6.72
CA ASN A 134 7.69 5.33 -8.15
C ASN A 134 9.14 5.56 -8.60
N THR A 135 9.60 4.83 -9.60
CA THR A 135 10.98 4.86 -10.11
C THR A 135 11.16 5.57 -11.45
N GLU A 136 10.09 6.09 -12.04
CA GLU A 136 10.10 6.91 -13.27
C GLU A 136 10.28 8.41 -13.03
#